data_AF-A0A288DNL0-F1
#
_entry.id   AF-A0A288DNL0-F1
#
_cell.length_a   1.000
_cell.length_b   1.000
_cell.length_c   1.000
_cell.angle_alpha   90.00
_cell.angle_beta   90.00
_cell.angle_gamma   90.00
#
_symmetry.space_group_name_H-M   'P 1'
#
loop_
_entity.id
_entity.type
_entity.pdbx_description
1 polymer ?
#
loop_
_entity_poly.entity_id
_entity_poly.type
_entity_poly.pdbx_seq_one_letter_code
_entity_poly.pdbx_strand_id
1 'polypeptide(L)'
;MEYIKPIYTRSQVVKAGKILIDSSATAIDKNEALIILNNWRSSHDYPMNTFQSNIRGKIKSLRFSALVVERLKRTPSIIRKLERYKSMSLPTMQDIGGLRVILRDISYVNKLRDVIVSSKFLHSLIKENNYIINPKKSGYRSLHLIYEYKNKYRTHYNGLQIEIQLRTDIQHIWATAVETMGIVLEHSLKSSEGPEKRLDFFAMSSSYLAIKEGMPTLDKHSSLTEEEIKNHLKIMETDLNVIKKLETYSNAIRFIDTKLSKRKENYEHYLLVLDNINKTATVTGFEKGKLDDATNLYLEKEKLFLDEKDGQVVLVSGEGLNELKKGYPNYFGDTTEFVRILRNIIK
;
A
#
# COMPACT_ATOMS: atom_id res chain seq x y z
N MET A 1 -17.30 5.67 -19.75
CA MET A 1 -16.18 4.94 -19.12
C MET A 1 -16.64 3.51 -18.93
N GLU A 2 -16.00 2.57 -19.61
CA GLU A 2 -16.30 1.15 -19.42
C GLU A 2 -15.33 0.61 -18.37
N TYR A 3 -15.77 0.63 -17.12
CA TYR A 3 -15.03 -0.03 -16.05
C TYR A 3 -15.14 -1.54 -16.22
N ILE A 4 -14.06 -2.26 -15.90
CA ILE A 4 -14.02 -3.72 -15.97
C ILE A 4 -15.12 -4.29 -15.05
N LYS A 5 -15.97 -5.15 -15.59
CA LYS A 5 -17.02 -5.85 -14.83
C LYS A 5 -16.48 -7.19 -14.31
N PRO A 6 -16.93 -7.68 -13.14
CA PRO A 6 -16.63 -9.03 -12.71
C PRO A 6 -17.44 -10.00 -13.58
N ILE A 7 -16.80 -10.63 -14.57
CA ILE A 7 -17.46 -11.53 -15.53
C ILE A 7 -17.45 -12.99 -15.07
N TYR A 8 -16.61 -13.34 -14.09
CA TYR A 8 -16.51 -14.67 -13.52
C TYR A 8 -17.41 -14.83 -12.29
N THR A 9 -17.99 -16.01 -12.14
CA THR A 9 -18.78 -16.37 -10.96
C THR A 9 -17.90 -16.43 -9.70
N ARG A 10 -18.50 -16.25 -8.52
CA ARG A 10 -17.78 -16.39 -7.24
C ARG A 10 -17.07 -17.75 -7.12
N SER A 11 -17.70 -18.83 -7.55
CA SER A 11 -17.10 -20.18 -7.52
C SER A 11 -15.87 -20.30 -8.41
N GLN A 12 -15.89 -19.70 -9.62
CA GLN A 12 -14.71 -19.66 -10.50
C GLN A 12 -13.58 -18.86 -9.87
N VAL A 13 -13.88 -17.72 -9.25
CA VAL A 13 -12.88 -16.89 -8.56
C VAL A 13 -12.29 -17.63 -7.35
N VAL A 14 -13.10 -18.35 -6.57
CA VAL A 14 -12.60 -19.23 -5.49
C VAL A 14 -11.67 -20.31 -6.04
N LYS A 15 -12.07 -20.99 -7.13
CA LYS A 15 -11.26 -22.03 -7.78
C LYS A 15 -9.92 -21.48 -8.27
N ALA A 16 -9.93 -20.32 -8.93
CA ALA A 16 -8.72 -19.65 -9.39
C ALA A 16 -7.75 -19.36 -8.23
N GLY A 17 -8.26 -18.83 -7.11
CA GLY A 17 -7.44 -18.60 -5.92
C GLY A 17 -6.76 -19.86 -5.38
N LYS A 18 -7.45 -21.02 -5.42
CA LYS A 18 -6.87 -22.32 -5.02
C LYS A 18 -5.79 -22.80 -5.98
N ILE A 19 -6.03 -22.71 -7.28
CA ILE A 19 -5.07 -23.10 -8.33
C ILE A 19 -3.76 -22.30 -8.20
N LEU A 20 -3.85 -21.00 -7.91
CA LEU A 20 -2.68 -20.12 -7.81
C LEU A 20 -1.71 -20.53 -6.68
N ILE A 21 -2.22 -21.10 -5.59
CA ILE A 21 -1.41 -21.54 -4.44
C ILE A 21 -1.11 -23.05 -4.45
N ASP A 22 -1.59 -23.77 -5.46
CA ASP A 22 -1.37 -25.20 -5.60
C ASP A 22 0.01 -25.44 -6.25
N SER A 23 0.85 -26.22 -5.57
CA SER A 23 2.18 -26.58 -6.09
C SER A 23 2.09 -27.62 -7.21
N SER A 24 0.99 -28.37 -7.32
CA SER A 24 0.77 -29.41 -8.32
C SER A 24 0.09 -28.90 -9.60
N ALA A 25 -0.47 -27.68 -9.58
CA ALA A 25 -1.15 -27.10 -10.74
C ALA A 25 -0.18 -26.82 -11.89
N THR A 26 -0.62 -27.08 -13.12
CA THR A 26 0.19 -26.86 -14.31
C THR A 26 0.41 -25.36 -14.59
N ALA A 27 1.42 -25.03 -15.40
CA ALA A 27 1.64 -23.65 -15.83
C ALA A 27 0.44 -23.08 -16.61
N ILE A 28 -0.27 -23.92 -17.36
CA ILE A 28 -1.48 -23.54 -18.11
C ILE A 28 -2.59 -23.19 -17.13
N ASP A 29 -2.88 -24.05 -16.15
CA ASP A 29 -3.91 -23.79 -15.13
C ASP A 29 -3.64 -22.50 -14.35
N LYS A 30 -2.37 -22.26 -13.99
CA LYS A 30 -1.97 -21.03 -13.29
C LYS A 30 -2.18 -19.79 -14.15
N ASN A 31 -1.87 -19.87 -15.45
CA ASN A 31 -2.11 -18.75 -16.37
C ASN A 31 -3.60 -18.44 -16.52
N GLU A 32 -4.47 -19.44 -16.62
CA GLU A 32 -5.92 -19.24 -16.66
C GLU A 32 -6.43 -18.63 -15.34
N ALA A 33 -5.95 -19.13 -14.20
CA ALA A 33 -6.30 -18.60 -12.89
C ALA A 33 -5.84 -17.15 -12.70
N LEU A 34 -4.70 -16.76 -13.28
CA LEU A 34 -4.21 -15.38 -13.29
C LEU A 34 -5.13 -14.44 -14.09
N ILE A 35 -5.69 -14.89 -15.22
CA ILE A 35 -6.66 -14.11 -16.00
C ILE A 35 -7.91 -13.83 -15.15
N ILE A 36 -8.44 -14.86 -14.47
CA ILE A 36 -9.60 -14.74 -13.58
C ILE A 36 -9.31 -13.80 -12.42
N LEU A 37 -8.15 -13.96 -11.76
CA LEU A 37 -7.71 -13.06 -10.69
C LEU A 37 -7.63 -11.62 -11.19
N ASN A 38 -7.09 -11.40 -12.38
CA ASN A 38 -6.92 -10.05 -12.89
C ASN A 38 -8.25 -9.36 -13.19
N ASN A 39 -9.22 -10.06 -13.79
CA ASN A 39 -10.58 -9.52 -13.96
C ASN A 39 -11.22 -9.20 -12.60
N TRP A 40 -11.14 -10.14 -11.65
CA TRP A 40 -11.69 -9.94 -10.29
C TRP A 40 -11.05 -8.72 -9.61
N ARG A 41 -9.72 -8.63 -9.61
CA ARG A 41 -8.98 -7.49 -9.06
C ARG A 41 -9.37 -6.18 -9.73
N SER A 42 -9.31 -6.12 -11.06
CA SER A 42 -9.58 -4.89 -11.82
C SER A 42 -11.03 -4.43 -11.70
N SER A 43 -11.98 -5.33 -11.42
CA SER A 43 -13.37 -4.96 -11.14
C SER A 43 -13.57 -4.11 -9.89
N HIS A 44 -12.57 -4.02 -9.00
CA HIS A 44 -12.60 -3.16 -7.81
C HIS A 44 -12.36 -1.67 -8.14
N ASP A 45 -11.87 -1.35 -9.34
CA ASP A 45 -11.55 0.01 -9.75
C ASP A 45 -12.77 0.95 -9.70
N TYR A 46 -13.93 0.50 -10.20
CA TYR A 46 -15.16 1.29 -10.15
C TYR A 46 -15.66 1.57 -8.72
N PRO A 47 -15.79 0.56 -7.83
CA PRO A 47 -16.05 0.81 -6.42
C PRO A 47 -15.03 1.75 -5.78
N MET A 48 -13.73 1.55 -6.00
CA MET A 48 -12.68 2.43 -5.45
C MET A 48 -12.90 3.89 -5.86
N ASN A 49 -13.09 4.15 -7.16
CA ASN A 49 -13.34 5.48 -7.69
C ASN A 49 -14.59 6.14 -7.07
N THR A 50 -15.63 5.34 -6.83
CA THR A 50 -16.86 5.79 -6.14
C THR A 50 -16.53 6.24 -4.71
N PHE A 51 -15.79 5.42 -3.95
CA PHE A 51 -15.38 5.77 -2.58
C PHE A 51 -14.41 6.95 -2.56
N GLN A 52 -13.45 7.03 -3.48
CA GLN A 52 -12.50 8.14 -3.59
C GLN A 52 -13.22 9.47 -3.81
N SER A 53 -14.14 9.51 -4.77
CA SER A 53 -14.96 10.69 -5.07
C SER A 53 -15.75 11.14 -3.85
N ASN A 54 -16.35 10.19 -3.12
CA ASN A 54 -17.09 10.46 -1.89
C ASN A 54 -16.18 11.02 -0.77
N ILE A 55 -15.02 10.40 -0.54
CA ILE A 55 -14.05 10.81 0.48
C ILE A 55 -13.49 12.20 0.16
N ARG A 56 -13.13 12.48 -1.10
CA ARG A 56 -12.67 13.81 -1.55
C ARG A 56 -13.75 14.87 -1.31
N GLY A 57 -15.01 14.55 -1.58
CA GLY A 57 -16.14 15.42 -1.25
C GLY A 57 -16.24 15.73 0.26
N LYS A 58 -16.05 14.71 1.11
CA LYS A 58 -16.04 14.87 2.58
C LYS A 58 -14.86 15.72 3.05
N ILE A 59 -13.65 15.47 2.56
CA ILE A 59 -12.45 16.26 2.86
C ILE A 59 -12.69 17.74 2.49
N LYS A 60 -13.23 18.00 1.29
CA LYS A 60 -13.58 19.35 0.85
C LYS A 60 -14.60 20.02 1.79
N SER A 61 -15.62 19.28 2.24
CA SER A 61 -16.63 19.80 3.18
C SER A 61 -16.04 20.14 4.56
N LEU A 62 -15.02 19.38 4.99
CA LEU A 62 -14.31 19.59 6.26
C LEU A 62 -13.23 20.67 6.18
N ARG A 63 -13.02 21.26 4.99
CA ARG A 63 -12.09 22.38 4.75
C ARG A 63 -10.64 22.09 5.17
N PHE A 64 -10.16 20.87 4.92
CA PHE A 64 -8.73 20.57 5.02
C PHE A 64 -8.22 19.86 3.77
N SER A 65 -6.89 19.81 3.65
CA SER A 65 -6.21 19.10 2.57
C SER A 65 -5.73 17.73 3.04
N ALA A 66 -5.86 16.73 2.19
CA ALA A 66 -5.34 15.38 2.41
C ALA A 66 -5.03 14.75 1.06
N LEU A 67 -4.00 13.91 1.01
CA LEU A 67 -3.70 13.13 -0.17
C LEU A 67 -4.53 11.86 -0.16
N VAL A 68 -5.33 11.64 -1.21
CA VAL A 68 -6.14 10.43 -1.38
C VAL A 68 -5.61 9.66 -2.57
N VAL A 69 -5.10 8.45 -2.33
CA VAL A 69 -4.55 7.58 -3.40
C VAL A 69 -5.24 6.23 -3.44
N GLU A 70 -5.30 5.66 -4.63
CA GLU A 70 -5.97 4.40 -4.95
C GLU A 70 -4.97 3.33 -5.35
N ARG A 71 -5.08 2.15 -4.74
CA ARG A 71 -4.20 1.03 -5.06
C ARG A 71 -4.97 -0.28 -5.12
N LEU A 72 -4.81 -0.99 -6.23
CA LEU A 72 -5.12 -2.41 -6.33
C LEU A 72 -3.99 -3.24 -5.73
N LYS A 73 -4.35 -4.33 -5.05
CA LYS A 73 -3.38 -5.22 -4.45
C LYS A 73 -2.62 -6.02 -5.50
N ARG A 74 -1.31 -6.15 -5.30
CA ARG A 74 -0.41 -6.88 -6.20
C ARG A 74 -0.68 -8.39 -6.17
N THR A 75 -0.53 -9.05 -7.30
CA THR A 75 -0.73 -10.50 -7.45
C THR A 75 0.18 -11.30 -6.51
N PRO A 76 1.51 -11.05 -6.43
CA PRO A 76 2.36 -11.75 -5.46
C PRO A 76 1.89 -11.60 -4.01
N SER A 77 1.42 -10.40 -3.64
CA SER A 77 0.86 -10.13 -2.32
C SER A 77 -0.49 -10.82 -2.06
N ILE A 78 -1.31 -11.02 -3.09
CA ILE A 78 -2.56 -11.78 -3.01
C ILE A 78 -2.24 -13.27 -2.81
N ILE A 79 -1.35 -13.84 -3.63
CA ILE A 79 -0.94 -15.25 -3.58
C ILE A 79 -0.38 -15.58 -2.20
N ARG A 80 0.60 -14.81 -1.69
CA ARG A 80 1.17 -15.05 -0.34
C ARG A 80 0.15 -14.94 0.78
N LYS A 81 -0.87 -14.08 0.64
CA LYS A 81 -1.94 -13.97 1.64
C LYS A 81 -2.84 -15.21 1.63
N LEU A 82 -3.16 -15.74 0.45
CA LEU A 82 -3.88 -17.01 0.31
C LEU A 82 -3.06 -18.19 0.85
N GLU A 83 -1.75 -18.20 0.63
CA GLU A 83 -0.85 -19.23 1.16
C GLU A 83 -0.80 -19.22 2.69
N ARG A 84 -0.72 -18.02 3.29
CA ARG A 84 -0.65 -17.80 4.74
C ARG A 84 -1.97 -18.11 5.45
N TYR A 85 -3.11 -17.75 4.86
CA TYR A 85 -4.43 -17.92 5.45
C TYR A 85 -5.24 -18.92 4.65
N LYS A 86 -5.08 -20.22 4.95
CA LYS A 86 -5.70 -21.32 4.18
C LYS A 86 -7.23 -21.29 4.13
N SER A 87 -7.89 -20.64 5.10
CA SER A 87 -9.34 -20.43 5.11
C SER A 87 -9.81 -19.22 4.28
N MET A 88 -8.88 -18.38 3.79
CA MET A 88 -9.19 -17.21 2.98
C MET A 88 -9.39 -17.61 1.51
N SER A 89 -10.32 -16.92 0.85
CA SER A 89 -10.51 -16.98 -0.60
C SER A 89 -10.44 -15.58 -1.22
N LEU A 90 -10.27 -15.51 -2.55
CA LEU A 90 -10.24 -14.23 -3.28
C LEU A 90 -11.49 -13.37 -3.03
N PRO A 91 -12.74 -13.88 -3.07
CA PRO A 91 -13.90 -13.03 -2.84
C PRO A 91 -14.07 -12.51 -1.40
N THR A 92 -13.40 -13.16 -0.43
CA THR A 92 -13.44 -12.78 0.99
C THR A 92 -12.26 -11.89 1.39
N MET A 93 -11.34 -11.60 0.47
CA MET A 93 -10.16 -10.80 0.74
C MET A 93 -10.53 -9.30 0.76
N GLN A 94 -10.49 -8.71 1.95
CA GLN A 94 -10.96 -7.35 2.23
C GLN A 94 -10.12 -6.23 1.59
N ASP A 95 -8.88 -6.52 1.22
CA ASP A 95 -7.87 -5.53 0.80
C ASP A 95 -7.44 -5.72 -0.66
N ILE A 96 -8.32 -6.20 -1.56
CA ILE A 96 -8.04 -6.26 -3.01
C ILE A 96 -8.05 -4.86 -3.61
N GLY A 97 -9.10 -4.09 -3.34
CA GLY A 97 -9.18 -2.68 -3.70
C GLY A 97 -9.10 -1.82 -2.44
N GLY A 98 -8.30 -0.77 -2.47
CA GLY A 98 -8.12 0.08 -1.30
C GLY A 98 -7.79 1.53 -1.61
N LEU A 99 -8.17 2.37 -0.66
CA LEU A 99 -7.90 3.80 -0.61
C LEU A 99 -6.97 4.08 0.55
N ARG A 100 -5.96 4.90 0.32
CA ARG A 100 -5.14 5.47 1.39
C ARG A 100 -5.38 6.97 1.44
N VAL A 101 -5.75 7.45 2.62
CA VAL A 101 -5.92 8.87 2.91
C VAL A 101 -4.83 9.28 3.89
N ILE A 102 -3.94 10.14 3.43
CA ILE A 102 -2.81 10.66 4.22
C ILE A 102 -3.20 12.04 4.71
N LEU A 103 -3.22 12.17 6.04
CA LEU A 103 -3.74 13.31 6.77
C LEU A 103 -2.63 13.93 7.61
N ARG A 104 -2.78 15.20 7.94
CA ARG A 104 -1.73 15.94 8.66
C ARG A 104 -1.45 15.37 10.06
N ASP A 105 -2.49 15.02 10.80
CA ASP A 105 -2.40 14.62 12.21
C ASP A 105 -3.60 13.75 12.63
N ILE A 106 -3.53 13.22 13.86
CA ILE A 106 -4.56 12.33 14.44
C ILE A 106 -5.93 13.00 14.53
N SER A 107 -5.99 14.32 14.75
CA SER A 107 -7.26 15.05 14.81
C SER A 107 -8.00 14.99 13.48
N TYR A 108 -7.29 15.15 12.36
CA TYR A 108 -7.88 14.98 11.03
C TYR A 108 -8.28 13.53 10.72
N VAL A 109 -7.50 12.54 11.18
CA VAL A 109 -7.88 11.13 11.09
C VAL A 109 -9.22 10.88 11.75
N ASN A 110 -9.39 11.33 12.99
CA ASN A 110 -10.63 11.14 13.74
C ASN A 110 -11.80 11.88 13.10
N LYS A 111 -11.62 13.15 12.72
CA LYS A 111 -12.67 13.94 12.04
C LYS A 111 -13.15 13.29 10.75
N LEU A 112 -12.23 12.82 9.91
CA LEU A 112 -12.60 12.18 8.66
C LEU A 112 -13.27 10.82 8.90
N ARG A 113 -12.74 10.02 9.84
CA ARG A 113 -13.34 8.75 10.25
C ARG A 113 -14.78 8.94 10.68
N ASP A 114 -15.06 9.91 11.53
CA ASP A 114 -16.41 10.15 12.05
C ASP A 114 -17.39 10.54 10.94
N VAL A 115 -16.96 11.39 10.00
CA VAL A 115 -17.78 11.80 8.84
C VAL A 115 -17.98 10.68 7.82
N ILE A 116 -17.03 9.75 7.70
CA ILE A 116 -17.20 8.56 6.86
C ILE A 116 -18.20 7.61 7.51
N VAL A 117 -17.98 7.24 8.79
CA VAL A 117 -18.78 6.24 9.52
C VAL A 117 -20.21 6.71 9.79
N SER A 118 -20.41 8.00 10.08
CA SER A 118 -21.77 8.56 10.30
C SER A 118 -22.55 8.82 9.01
N SER A 119 -21.90 8.67 7.85
CA SER A 119 -22.53 8.99 6.57
C SER A 119 -23.64 8.00 6.23
N LYS A 120 -24.79 8.51 5.81
CA LYS A 120 -25.90 7.69 5.31
C LYS A 120 -25.69 7.41 3.82
N PHE A 121 -25.03 6.30 3.50
CA PHE A 121 -24.91 5.80 2.12
C PHE A 121 -25.18 4.29 2.09
N LEU A 122 -25.42 3.74 0.89
CA LEU A 122 -25.87 2.35 0.75
C LEU A 122 -24.80 1.32 1.09
N HIS A 123 -23.51 1.67 0.98
CA HIS A 123 -22.42 0.75 1.26
C HIS A 123 -22.38 0.42 2.76
N SER A 124 -22.04 -0.82 3.11
CA SER A 124 -22.10 -1.28 4.50
C SER A 124 -20.70 -1.32 5.10
N LEU A 125 -20.51 -0.67 6.26
CA LEU A 125 -19.29 -0.83 7.05
C LEU A 125 -19.29 -2.24 7.64
N ILE A 126 -18.32 -3.06 7.25
CA ILE A 126 -18.18 -4.46 7.68
C ILE A 126 -17.24 -4.57 8.87
N LYS A 127 -16.17 -3.77 8.88
CA LYS A 127 -15.14 -3.85 9.92
C LYS A 127 -14.43 -2.53 10.09
N GLU A 128 -14.11 -2.20 11.34
CA GLU A 128 -13.18 -1.13 11.69
C GLU A 128 -12.04 -1.72 12.54
N ASN A 129 -10.79 -1.44 12.18
CA ASN A 129 -9.63 -1.77 12.99
C ASN A 129 -8.81 -0.52 13.22
N ASN A 130 -8.65 -0.12 14.49
CA ASN A 130 -7.85 1.04 14.84
C ASN A 130 -6.43 0.62 15.25
N TYR A 131 -5.53 0.46 14.27
CA TYR A 131 -4.13 0.16 14.53
C TYR A 131 -3.30 1.38 14.95
N ILE A 132 -3.90 2.58 15.04
CA ILE A 132 -3.24 3.73 15.66
C ILE A 132 -3.22 3.55 17.17
N ILE A 133 -4.35 3.14 17.75
CA ILE A 133 -4.50 2.86 19.19
C ILE A 133 -3.96 1.48 19.55
N ASN A 134 -4.25 0.46 18.74
CA ASN A 134 -3.80 -0.93 18.97
C ASN A 134 -2.85 -1.37 17.84
N PRO A 135 -1.59 -0.88 17.81
CA PRO A 135 -0.65 -1.14 16.74
C PRO A 135 -0.33 -2.63 16.55
N LYS A 136 0.05 -3.03 15.34
CA LYS A 136 0.58 -4.39 15.13
C LYS A 136 1.93 -4.53 15.83
N LYS A 137 2.32 -5.76 16.19
CA LYS A 137 3.63 -6.08 16.81
C LYS A 137 4.83 -5.50 16.04
N SER A 138 4.71 -5.36 14.72
CA SER A 138 5.75 -4.77 13.87
C SER A 138 5.92 -3.25 14.04
N GLY A 139 5.04 -2.57 14.77
CA GLY A 139 4.94 -1.11 14.82
C GLY A 139 4.03 -0.49 13.75
N TYR A 140 3.36 -1.29 12.93
CA TYR A 140 2.47 -0.76 11.90
C TYR A 140 1.23 -0.07 12.49
N ARG A 141 0.92 1.13 11.98
CA ARG A 141 -0.19 2.00 12.42
C ARG A 141 -1.00 2.55 11.24
N SER A 142 -2.32 2.52 11.39
CA SER A 142 -3.34 3.08 10.48
C SER A 142 -4.74 2.79 11.04
N LEU A 143 -5.72 3.63 10.76
CA LEU A 143 -7.12 3.27 10.97
C LEU A 143 -7.69 2.65 9.69
N HIS A 144 -8.24 1.45 9.80
CA HIS A 144 -8.79 0.68 8.67
C HIS A 144 -10.30 0.59 8.75
N LEU A 145 -10.99 1.00 7.68
CA LEU A 145 -12.43 0.82 7.50
C LEU A 145 -12.65 -0.09 6.30
N ILE A 146 -13.32 -1.22 6.50
CA ILE A 146 -13.69 -2.15 5.43
C ILE A 146 -15.15 -1.95 5.09
N TYR A 147 -15.43 -1.54 3.86
CA TYR A 147 -16.79 -1.40 3.36
C TYR A 147 -17.11 -2.45 2.31
N GLU A 148 -18.35 -2.95 2.34
CA GLU A 148 -18.94 -3.71 1.25
C GLU A 148 -19.68 -2.75 0.31
N TYR A 149 -19.31 -2.78 -0.97
CA TYR A 149 -19.94 -1.98 -2.01
C TYR A 149 -21.38 -2.43 -2.27
N LYS A 150 -22.28 -1.45 -2.35
CA LYS A 150 -23.71 -1.64 -2.64
C LYS A 150 -24.25 -0.49 -3.48
N ASN A 151 -24.83 -0.82 -4.63
CA ASN A 151 -25.47 0.13 -5.52
C ASN A 151 -26.71 -0.51 -6.18
N LYS A 152 -27.79 0.27 -6.32
CA LYS A 152 -29.06 -0.19 -6.93
C LYS A 152 -28.97 -0.34 -8.45
N TYR A 153 -28.13 0.46 -9.11
CA TYR A 153 -28.01 0.53 -10.57
C TYR A 153 -26.76 -0.17 -11.12
N ARG A 154 -25.80 -0.49 -10.24
CA ARG A 154 -24.53 -1.11 -10.56
C ARG A 154 -24.33 -2.38 -9.74
N THR A 155 -25.33 -3.25 -9.80
CA THR A 155 -25.46 -4.43 -8.93
C THR A 155 -24.40 -5.49 -9.15
N HIS A 156 -23.78 -5.53 -10.34
CA HIS A 156 -22.68 -6.45 -10.64
C HIS A 156 -21.42 -6.22 -9.81
N TYR A 157 -21.25 -5.04 -9.19
CA TYR A 157 -20.16 -4.77 -8.23
C TYR A 157 -20.56 -5.01 -6.77
N ASN A 158 -21.81 -5.38 -6.49
CA ASN A 158 -22.28 -5.54 -5.12
C ASN A 158 -21.54 -6.68 -4.41
N GLY A 159 -21.14 -6.45 -3.16
CA GLY A 159 -20.39 -7.43 -2.38
C GLY A 159 -18.88 -7.36 -2.55
N LEU A 160 -18.35 -6.53 -3.46
CA LEU A 160 -16.92 -6.22 -3.49
C LEU A 160 -16.53 -5.40 -2.26
N GLN A 161 -15.38 -5.70 -1.68
CA GLN A 161 -14.91 -5.09 -0.44
C GLN A 161 -13.81 -4.07 -0.73
N ILE A 162 -13.96 -2.87 -0.18
CA ILE A 162 -13.00 -1.77 -0.29
C ILE A 162 -12.45 -1.43 1.10
N GLU A 163 -11.13 -1.44 1.22
CA GLU A 163 -10.42 -1.00 2.42
C GLU A 163 -10.08 0.49 2.32
N ILE A 164 -10.50 1.29 3.30
CA ILE A 164 -10.08 2.67 3.46
C ILE A 164 -9.09 2.73 4.61
N GLN A 165 -7.86 3.14 4.32
CA GLN A 165 -6.79 3.33 5.28
C GLN A 165 -6.62 4.82 5.56
N LEU A 166 -6.88 5.25 6.78
CA LEU A 166 -6.57 6.60 7.25
C LEU A 166 -5.25 6.55 8.01
N ARG A 167 -4.33 7.44 7.66
CA ARG A 167 -3.00 7.54 8.28
C ARG A 167 -2.58 8.98 8.39
N THR A 168 -1.70 9.27 9.33
CA THR A 168 -0.96 10.54 9.34
C THR A 168 0.20 10.51 8.37
N ASP A 169 0.77 11.68 8.07
CA ASP A 169 2.02 11.80 7.31
C ASP A 169 3.14 10.96 7.96
N ILE A 170 3.31 11.05 9.29
CA ILE A 170 4.34 10.32 10.04
C ILE A 170 4.16 8.80 9.90
N GLN A 171 2.93 8.30 10.01
CA GLN A 171 2.62 6.88 9.87
C GLN A 171 2.86 6.37 8.45
N HIS A 172 2.59 7.21 7.44
CA HIS A 172 2.89 6.90 6.04
C HIS A 172 4.41 6.84 5.80
N ILE A 173 5.15 7.85 6.27
CA ILE A 173 6.63 7.91 6.18
C ILE A 173 7.27 6.66 6.80
N TRP A 174 6.86 6.27 8.01
CA TRP A 174 7.36 5.06 8.66
C TRP A 174 7.06 3.79 7.85
N ALA A 175 5.83 3.65 7.34
CA ALA A 175 5.44 2.48 6.57
C ALA A 175 6.21 2.36 5.25
N THR A 176 6.47 3.48 4.59
CA THR A 176 7.34 3.56 3.41
C THR A 176 8.76 3.10 3.73
N ALA A 177 9.35 3.58 4.81
CA ALA A 177 10.71 3.20 5.18
C ALA A 177 10.83 1.69 5.49
N VAL A 178 9.83 1.10 6.14
CA VAL A 178 9.77 -0.36 6.38
C VAL A 178 9.68 -1.12 5.06
N GLU A 179 8.82 -0.68 4.13
CA GLU A 179 8.68 -1.31 2.81
C GLU A 179 9.98 -1.22 1.99
N THR A 180 10.64 -0.07 1.99
CA THR A 180 11.94 0.13 1.33
C THR A 180 13.03 -0.70 1.99
N MET A 181 13.11 -0.75 3.32
CA MET A 181 14.11 -1.57 3.99
C MET A 181 13.90 -3.06 3.69
N GLY A 182 12.65 -3.54 3.63
CA GLY A 182 12.37 -4.92 3.22
C GLY A 182 13.05 -5.30 1.91
N ILE A 183 12.97 -4.42 0.91
CA ILE A 183 13.65 -4.59 -0.39
C ILE A 183 15.18 -4.62 -0.21
N VAL A 184 15.75 -3.65 0.52
CA VAL A 184 17.20 -3.59 0.78
C VAL A 184 17.69 -4.89 1.42
N LEU A 185 16.91 -5.47 2.33
CA LEU A 185 17.30 -6.65 3.09
C LEU A 185 17.30 -7.93 2.26
N GLU A 186 16.30 -8.11 1.39
CA GLU A 186 16.21 -9.28 0.50
C GLU A 186 17.41 -9.34 -0.47
N HIS A 187 18.00 -8.20 -0.86
CA HIS A 187 19.27 -8.18 -1.61
C HIS A 187 20.51 -8.45 -0.74
N SER A 188 20.43 -8.15 0.55
CA SER A 188 21.56 -8.23 1.50
C SER A 188 21.69 -9.58 2.20
N LEU A 189 20.91 -10.61 1.82
CA LEU A 189 20.91 -11.97 2.40
C LEU A 189 22.26 -12.72 2.26
N LYS A 190 23.34 -12.02 1.90
CA LYS A 190 24.74 -12.44 2.09
C LYS A 190 25.42 -11.84 3.34
N SER A 191 24.69 -11.07 4.16
CA SER A 191 25.19 -10.44 5.40
C SER A 191 24.60 -11.11 6.64
N SER A 192 25.46 -11.52 7.55
CA SER A 192 25.19 -12.36 8.72
C SER A 192 24.34 -11.72 9.85
N GLU A 193 23.57 -10.67 9.54
CA GLU A 193 22.74 -9.93 10.50
C GLU A 193 21.26 -10.29 10.36
N GLY A 194 20.69 -10.85 11.44
CA GLY A 194 19.33 -11.39 11.47
C GLY A 194 18.20 -10.36 11.21
N PRO A 195 17.08 -10.76 10.58
CA PRO A 195 15.90 -9.92 10.36
C PRO A 195 15.31 -9.31 11.64
N GLU A 196 15.48 -9.99 12.78
CA GLU A 196 14.82 -9.67 14.05
C GLU A 196 15.25 -8.32 14.65
N LYS A 197 16.56 -8.06 14.78
CA LYS A 197 17.08 -6.78 15.29
C LYS A 197 16.57 -5.57 14.51
N ARG A 198 16.40 -5.72 13.20
CA ARG A 198 15.90 -4.66 12.31
C ARG A 198 14.40 -4.46 12.47
N LEU A 199 13.64 -5.55 12.60
CA LEU A 199 12.21 -5.46 12.95
C LEU A 199 12.03 -4.76 14.30
N ASP A 200 12.92 -5.00 15.26
CA ASP A 200 12.92 -4.30 16.54
C ASP A 200 13.26 -2.81 16.41
N PHE A 201 14.24 -2.45 15.59
CA PHE A 201 14.52 -1.04 15.27
C PHE A 201 13.27 -0.32 14.73
N PHE A 202 12.55 -0.92 13.77
CA PHE A 202 11.33 -0.31 13.24
C PHE A 202 10.19 -0.28 14.25
N ALA A 203 10.04 -1.33 15.07
CA ALA A 203 9.06 -1.33 16.15
C ALA A 203 9.35 -0.21 17.18
N MET A 204 10.63 0.00 17.52
CA MET A 204 11.09 1.03 18.45
C MET A 204 10.86 2.43 17.87
N SER A 205 11.24 2.66 16.60
CA SER A 205 11.00 3.95 15.93
C SER A 205 9.51 4.26 15.76
N SER A 206 8.66 3.25 15.54
CA SER A 206 7.20 3.44 15.56
C SER A 206 6.70 3.90 16.92
N SER A 207 7.27 3.38 18.01
CA SER A 207 6.89 3.79 19.37
C SER A 207 7.34 5.22 19.67
N TYR A 208 8.55 5.60 19.25
CA TYR A 208 9.01 6.98 19.33
C TYR A 208 8.09 7.94 18.56
N LEU A 209 7.75 7.60 17.31
CA LEU A 209 6.87 8.42 16.49
C LEU A 209 5.46 8.52 17.09
N ALA A 210 4.95 7.45 17.69
CA ALA A 210 3.66 7.46 18.37
C ALA A 210 3.65 8.45 19.54
N ILE A 211 4.71 8.51 20.35
CA ILE A 211 4.85 9.50 21.43
C ILE A 211 4.73 10.92 20.86
N LYS A 212 5.38 11.20 19.74
CA LYS A 212 5.30 12.51 19.06
C LYS A 212 3.90 12.84 18.51
N GLU A 213 3.10 11.83 18.24
CA GLU A 213 1.69 11.99 17.84
C GLU A 213 0.72 11.95 19.04
N GLY A 214 1.22 11.82 20.28
CA GLY A 214 0.40 11.67 21.48
C GLY A 214 -0.35 10.33 21.56
N MET A 215 0.15 9.31 20.88
CA MET A 215 -0.46 7.97 20.74
C MET A 215 0.28 6.91 21.59
N PRO A 216 -0.39 5.80 21.97
CA PRO A 216 0.23 4.76 22.77
C PRO A 216 1.42 4.09 22.05
N THR A 217 2.46 3.74 22.80
CA THR A 217 3.59 2.92 22.31
C THR A 217 3.15 1.47 22.09
N LEU A 218 4.04 0.62 21.58
CA LEU A 218 3.80 -0.83 21.58
C LEU A 218 3.82 -1.36 23.02
N ASP A 219 3.04 -2.40 23.32
CA ASP A 219 2.99 -3.03 24.65
C ASP A 219 4.39 -3.40 25.18
N LYS A 220 5.28 -3.90 24.32
CA LYS A 220 6.66 -4.25 24.70
C LYS A 220 7.55 -3.04 25.04
N HIS A 221 7.09 -1.82 24.77
CA HIS A 221 7.78 -0.56 25.08
C HIS A 221 6.97 0.32 26.03
N SER A 222 5.87 -0.19 26.63
CA SER A 222 4.97 0.62 27.45
C SER A 222 5.60 1.12 28.75
N SER A 223 6.66 0.44 29.23
CA SER A 223 7.42 0.82 30.42
C SER A 223 8.57 1.79 30.14
N LEU A 224 8.86 2.09 28.88
CA LEU A 224 9.98 2.93 28.49
C LEU A 224 9.55 4.39 28.35
N THR A 225 10.38 5.29 28.84
CA THR A 225 10.29 6.72 28.62
C THR A 225 10.69 7.09 27.18
N GLU A 226 10.34 8.30 26.74
CA GLU A 226 10.76 8.80 25.42
C GLU A 226 12.30 8.80 25.28
N GLU A 227 13.02 9.19 26.34
CA GLU A 227 14.47 9.27 26.34
C GLU A 227 15.14 7.88 26.29
N GLU A 228 14.59 6.88 26.98
CA GLU A 228 15.07 5.49 26.88
C GLU A 228 14.85 4.92 25.46
N ILE A 229 13.69 5.17 24.86
CA ILE A 229 13.42 4.79 23.46
C ILE A 229 14.42 5.47 22.51
N LYS A 230 14.68 6.76 22.71
CA LYS A 230 15.66 7.55 21.93
C LYS A 230 17.06 6.93 22.04
N ASN A 231 17.50 6.60 23.25
CA ASN A 231 18.79 5.99 23.52
C ASN A 231 18.92 4.59 22.89
N HIS A 232 17.89 3.75 22.98
CA HIS A 232 17.86 2.46 22.29
C HIS A 232 17.98 2.62 20.77
N LEU A 233 17.27 3.59 20.17
CA LEU A 233 17.38 3.85 18.72
C LEU A 233 18.78 4.28 18.31
N LYS A 234 19.48 5.09 19.12
CA LYS A 234 20.87 5.50 18.87
C LYS A 234 21.85 4.34 18.90
N ILE A 235 21.70 3.44 19.89
CA ILE A 235 22.49 2.21 19.98
C ILE A 235 22.22 1.30 18.78
N MET A 236 20.94 1.05 18.47
CA MET A 236 20.56 0.21 17.34
C MET A 236 20.98 0.78 15.99
N GLU A 237 20.93 2.11 15.79
CA GLU A 237 21.44 2.72 14.54
C GLU A 237 22.95 2.48 14.39
N THR A 238 23.71 2.58 15.48
CA THR A 238 25.17 2.38 15.45
C THR A 238 25.52 0.95 15.04
N ASP A 239 24.77 -0.05 15.52
CA ASP A 239 24.90 -1.46 15.15
C ASP A 239 24.43 -1.69 13.69
N LEU A 240 23.23 -1.24 13.36
CA LEU A 240 22.52 -1.66 12.15
C LEU A 240 22.77 -0.77 10.92
N ASN A 241 23.25 0.47 11.10
CA ASN A 241 23.48 1.46 10.04
C ASN A 241 22.26 1.66 9.12
N VAL A 242 21.05 1.77 9.70
CA VAL A 242 19.78 1.85 8.94
C VAL A 242 19.76 3.08 8.06
N ILE A 243 20.20 4.25 8.57
CA ILE A 243 20.22 5.51 7.81
C ILE A 243 21.06 5.34 6.55
N LYS A 244 22.31 4.88 6.70
CA LYS A 244 23.23 4.70 5.57
C LYS A 244 22.68 3.70 4.55
N LYS A 245 22.07 2.59 5.01
CA LYS A 245 21.47 1.57 4.14
C LYS A 245 20.31 2.15 3.30
N LEU A 246 19.41 2.91 3.94
CA LEU A 246 18.30 3.58 3.26
C LEU A 246 18.80 4.61 2.24
N GLU A 247 19.72 5.50 2.63
CA GLU A 247 20.27 6.52 1.73
C GLU A 247 21.02 5.92 0.54
N THR A 248 21.84 4.89 0.77
CA THR A 248 22.57 4.20 -0.31
C THR A 248 21.61 3.61 -1.33
N TYR A 249 20.51 3.01 -0.85
CA TYR A 249 19.48 2.48 -1.73
C TYR A 249 18.75 3.59 -2.49
N SER A 250 18.28 4.63 -1.79
CA SER A 250 17.61 5.78 -2.40
C SER A 250 18.45 6.44 -3.49
N ASN A 251 19.75 6.63 -3.25
CA ASN A 251 20.67 7.27 -4.19
C ASN A 251 21.02 6.38 -5.40
N ALA A 252 20.91 5.05 -5.26
CA ALA A 252 21.17 4.12 -6.35
C ALA A 252 20.03 4.04 -7.37
N ILE A 253 18.80 4.38 -6.97
CA ILE A 253 17.64 4.31 -7.86
C ILE A 253 17.64 5.49 -8.84
N ARG A 254 17.80 5.17 -10.13
CA ARG A 254 17.68 6.15 -11.21
C ARG A 254 16.23 6.29 -11.64
N PHE A 255 15.68 7.49 -11.51
CA PHE A 255 14.35 7.81 -12.02
C PHE A 255 14.36 7.98 -13.55
N ILE A 256 13.53 7.21 -14.25
CA ILE A 256 13.36 7.30 -15.70
C ILE A 256 11.91 7.70 -15.98
N ASP A 257 11.76 8.89 -16.52
CA ASP A 257 10.47 9.39 -16.97
C ASP A 257 10.24 8.98 -18.42
N THR A 258 9.62 7.82 -18.64
CA THR A 258 9.53 7.20 -19.97
C THR A 258 8.40 7.76 -20.83
N LYS A 259 7.42 8.50 -20.25
CA LYS A 259 6.27 9.04 -21.00
C LYS A 259 5.65 10.33 -20.46
N LEU A 260 6.11 10.95 -19.37
CA LEU A 260 5.54 12.23 -18.92
C LEU A 260 6.20 13.36 -19.70
N SER A 261 5.77 13.55 -20.94
CA SER A 261 6.18 14.71 -21.73
C SER A 261 5.72 16.00 -21.00
N LYS A 262 6.44 17.12 -21.19
CA LYS A 262 6.21 18.43 -20.53
C LYS A 262 4.83 19.08 -20.82
N ARG A 263 3.86 18.35 -21.40
CA ARG A 263 2.50 18.84 -21.65
C ARG A 263 1.55 18.23 -20.62
N LYS A 264 0.61 19.03 -20.13
CA LYS A 264 -0.47 18.60 -19.23
C LYS A 264 -1.33 17.53 -19.92
N GLU A 265 -0.95 16.27 -19.80
CA GLU A 265 -1.68 15.16 -20.39
C GLU A 265 -2.70 14.59 -19.40
N ASN A 266 -3.90 14.33 -19.91
CA ASN A 266 -5.10 13.88 -19.22
C ASN A 266 -5.01 12.37 -18.87
N TYR A 267 -3.96 12.02 -18.12
CA TYR A 267 -3.73 10.66 -17.65
C TYR A 267 -4.66 10.33 -16.48
N GLU A 268 -5.25 9.14 -16.53
CA GLU A 268 -6.16 8.64 -15.48
C GLU A 268 -5.47 7.58 -14.63
N HIS A 269 -4.59 6.78 -15.24
CA HIS A 269 -3.86 5.70 -14.59
C HIS A 269 -2.36 5.81 -14.85
N TYR A 270 -1.58 5.31 -13.90
CA TYR A 270 -0.13 5.27 -13.96
C TYR A 270 0.37 3.88 -13.55
N LEU A 271 1.27 3.32 -14.36
CA LEU A 271 2.04 2.14 -14.00
C LEU A 271 3.37 2.58 -13.41
N LEU A 272 3.58 2.24 -12.13
CA LEU A 272 4.85 2.46 -11.43
C LEU A 272 5.62 1.14 -11.43
N VAL A 273 6.86 1.18 -11.91
CA VAL A 273 7.77 0.02 -11.90
C VAL A 273 9.05 0.41 -11.17
N LEU A 274 9.33 -0.27 -10.08
CA LEU A 274 10.62 -0.25 -9.39
C LEU A 274 11.37 -1.53 -9.78
N ASP A 275 12.38 -1.39 -10.63
CA ASP A 275 13.25 -2.47 -11.05
C ASP A 275 14.49 -2.48 -10.14
N ASN A 276 14.56 -3.47 -9.27
CA ASN A 276 15.65 -3.58 -8.30
C ASN A 276 16.91 -4.21 -8.89
N ILE A 277 16.82 -4.87 -10.04
CA ILE A 277 17.98 -5.45 -10.73
C ILE A 277 18.74 -4.32 -11.43
N ASN A 278 18.03 -3.54 -12.24
CA ASN A 278 18.61 -2.43 -13.01
C ASN A 278 18.72 -1.12 -12.21
N LYS A 279 18.19 -1.10 -10.98
CA LYS A 279 18.13 0.07 -10.10
C LYS A 279 17.44 1.26 -10.77
N THR A 280 16.26 1.02 -11.34
CA THR A 280 15.47 2.07 -12.01
C THR A 280 14.06 2.16 -11.46
N ALA A 281 13.54 3.37 -11.40
CA ALA A 281 12.14 3.64 -11.13
C ALA A 281 11.52 4.29 -12.37
N THR A 282 10.46 3.69 -12.92
CA THR A 282 9.79 4.19 -14.14
C THR A 282 8.32 4.46 -13.90
N VAL A 283 7.80 5.48 -14.60
CA VAL A 283 6.38 5.86 -14.57
C VAL A 283 5.87 5.91 -15.99
N THR A 284 4.82 5.13 -16.25
CA THR A 284 4.12 5.13 -17.54
C THR A 284 2.69 5.62 -17.33
N GLY A 285 2.31 6.74 -17.94
CA GLY A 285 0.94 7.28 -17.89
C GLY A 285 0.03 6.67 -18.96
N PHE A 286 -1.25 6.52 -18.64
CA PHE A 286 -2.29 6.01 -19.53
C PHE A 286 -3.47 6.98 -19.58
N GLU A 287 -3.83 7.38 -20.79
CA GLU A 287 -4.92 8.33 -21.04
C GLU A 287 -6.26 7.75 -20.62
N LYS A 288 -7.25 8.64 -20.44
CA LYS A 288 -8.62 8.25 -20.14
C LYS A 288 -9.15 7.22 -21.15
N GLY A 289 -9.76 6.15 -20.64
CA GLY A 289 -10.31 5.07 -21.46
C GLY A 289 -9.28 4.05 -21.96
N LYS A 290 -8.00 4.15 -21.56
CA LYS A 290 -6.94 3.16 -21.84
C LYS A 290 -6.67 2.21 -20.68
N LEU A 291 -7.71 1.89 -19.89
CA LEU A 291 -7.58 0.98 -18.74
C LEU A 291 -7.19 -0.44 -19.17
N ASP A 292 -7.67 -0.92 -20.30
CA ASP A 292 -7.31 -2.24 -20.82
C ASP A 292 -5.81 -2.29 -21.20
N ASP A 293 -5.30 -1.28 -21.90
CA ASP A 293 -3.88 -1.15 -22.23
C ASP A 293 -3.01 -1.12 -20.96
N ALA A 294 -3.46 -0.35 -19.95
CA ALA A 294 -2.78 -0.24 -18.66
C ALA A 294 -2.75 -1.57 -17.89
N THR A 295 -3.87 -2.28 -17.88
CA THR A 295 -4.04 -3.56 -17.19
C THR A 295 -3.24 -4.67 -17.87
N ASN A 296 -3.19 -4.68 -19.21
CA ASN A 296 -2.40 -5.64 -19.98
C ASN A 296 -0.90 -5.42 -19.74
N LEU A 297 -0.40 -4.19 -19.84
CA LEU A 297 1.01 -3.91 -19.54
C LEU A 297 1.34 -4.21 -18.08
N TYR A 298 0.41 -3.92 -17.15
CA TYR A 298 0.59 -4.27 -15.75
C TYR A 298 0.80 -5.78 -15.57
N LEU A 299 -0.04 -6.61 -16.19
CA LEU A 299 0.10 -8.07 -16.15
C LEU A 299 1.43 -8.55 -16.73
N GLU A 300 1.85 -8.00 -17.87
CA GLU A 300 3.14 -8.35 -18.49
C GLU A 300 4.32 -8.03 -17.55
N LYS A 301 4.33 -6.83 -16.97
CA LYS A 301 5.39 -6.41 -16.03
C LYS A 301 5.33 -7.18 -14.73
N GLU A 302 4.15 -7.49 -14.20
CA GLU A 302 4.01 -8.27 -12.97
C GLU A 302 4.53 -9.71 -13.13
N LYS A 303 4.44 -10.30 -14.34
CA LYS A 303 5.07 -11.60 -14.67
C LYS A 303 6.59 -11.56 -14.68
N LEU A 304 7.21 -10.41 -14.96
CA LEU A 304 8.67 -10.24 -14.88
C LEU A 304 9.16 -10.14 -13.42
N PHE A 305 8.30 -9.67 -12.52
CA PHE A 305 8.61 -9.43 -11.11
C PHE A 305 7.71 -10.26 -10.18
N LEU A 306 7.65 -11.58 -10.44
CA LEU A 306 6.96 -12.53 -9.57
C LEU A 306 7.63 -12.62 -8.19
N ASP A 307 8.96 -12.56 -8.17
CA ASP A 307 9.74 -12.39 -6.95
C ASP A 307 9.88 -10.89 -6.64
N GLU A 308 9.38 -10.47 -5.47
CA GLU A 308 9.37 -9.06 -5.10
C GLU A 308 10.76 -8.49 -4.84
N LYS A 309 11.77 -9.35 -4.66
CA LYS A 309 13.17 -8.94 -4.58
C LYS A 309 13.66 -8.32 -5.90
N ASP A 310 13.18 -8.83 -7.04
CA ASP A 310 13.66 -8.43 -8.36
C ASP A 310 13.02 -7.10 -8.80
N GLY A 311 11.82 -6.81 -8.30
CA GLY A 311 11.16 -5.54 -8.51
C GLY A 311 9.72 -5.50 -8.04
N GLN A 312 9.13 -4.31 -8.16
CA GLN A 312 7.76 -4.05 -7.76
C GLN A 312 7.02 -3.30 -8.86
N VAL A 313 5.80 -3.76 -9.14
CA VAL A 313 4.91 -3.12 -10.11
C VAL A 313 3.59 -2.82 -9.44
N VAL A 314 3.04 -1.64 -9.71
CA VAL A 314 1.67 -1.30 -9.31
C VAL A 314 1.02 -0.40 -10.35
N LEU A 315 -0.24 -0.69 -10.63
CA LEU A 315 -1.13 0.19 -11.36
C LEU A 315 -1.94 1.02 -10.35
N VAL A 316 -1.90 2.33 -10.50
CA VAL A 316 -2.57 3.28 -9.59
C VAL A 316 -3.31 4.34 -10.38
N SER A 317 -4.40 4.83 -9.81
CA SER A 317 -5.13 5.99 -10.32
C SER A 317 -4.60 7.25 -9.63
N GLY A 318 -4.47 8.37 -10.34
CA GLY A 318 -3.91 9.58 -9.77
C GLY A 318 -3.99 10.81 -10.67
N GLU A 319 -3.64 11.98 -10.13
CA GLU A 319 -3.79 13.27 -10.83
C GLU A 319 -2.46 13.90 -11.27
N GLY A 320 -1.33 13.19 -11.10
CA GLY A 320 -0.03 13.62 -11.61
C GLY A 320 1.19 13.09 -10.86
N LEU A 321 2.37 13.27 -11.45
CA LEU A 321 3.65 12.74 -10.92
C LEU A 321 3.94 13.16 -9.48
N ASN A 322 3.64 14.41 -9.10
CA ASN A 322 3.89 14.90 -7.74
C ASN A 322 3.03 14.19 -6.69
N GLU A 323 1.76 13.90 -7.01
CA GLU A 323 0.91 13.13 -6.11
C GLU A 323 1.36 11.67 -6.01
N LEU A 324 1.78 11.09 -7.14
CA LEU A 324 2.32 9.73 -7.18
C LEU A 324 3.57 9.60 -6.30
N LYS A 325 4.50 10.56 -6.38
CA LYS A 325 5.71 10.59 -5.53
C LYS A 325 5.37 10.66 -4.04
N LYS A 326 4.35 11.42 -3.66
CA LYS A 326 3.91 11.53 -2.25
C LYS A 326 3.13 10.29 -1.77
N GLY A 327 2.28 9.72 -2.63
CA GLY A 327 1.44 8.58 -2.29
C GLY A 327 2.15 7.23 -2.31
N TYR A 328 3.17 7.12 -3.17
CA TYR A 328 3.91 5.89 -3.47
C TYR A 328 5.44 6.07 -3.41
N PRO A 329 6.01 6.77 -2.41
CA PRO A 329 7.44 7.09 -2.36
C PRO A 329 8.35 5.84 -2.42
N ASN A 330 7.88 4.69 -1.93
CA ASN A 330 8.60 3.43 -2.01
C ASN A 330 8.91 3.01 -3.46
N TYR A 331 8.05 3.33 -4.43
CA TYR A 331 8.29 3.05 -5.86
C TYR A 331 9.31 4.01 -6.51
N PHE A 332 9.70 5.06 -5.80
CA PHE A 332 10.75 6.00 -6.19
C PHE A 332 12.01 5.81 -5.34
N GLY A 333 12.03 4.82 -4.44
CA GLY A 333 13.10 4.62 -3.47
C GLY A 333 13.23 5.78 -2.49
N ASP A 334 12.22 6.63 -2.31
CA ASP A 334 12.31 7.83 -1.48
C ASP A 334 12.07 7.51 0.00
N THR A 335 13.12 7.67 0.81
CA THR A 335 13.08 7.53 2.27
C THR A 335 13.61 8.77 2.99
N THR A 336 13.78 9.87 2.26
CA THR A 336 14.48 11.08 2.73
C THR A 336 13.86 11.62 4.02
N GLU A 337 12.53 11.65 4.10
CA GLU A 337 11.84 12.20 5.25
C GLU A 337 11.98 11.33 6.51
N PHE A 338 11.97 10.00 6.35
CA PHE A 338 12.21 9.09 7.47
C PHE A 338 13.64 9.22 7.99
N VAL A 339 14.62 9.29 7.09
CA VAL A 339 16.03 9.53 7.44
C VAL A 339 16.19 10.86 8.17
N ARG A 340 15.52 11.93 7.71
CA ARG A 340 15.53 13.24 8.37
C ARG A 340 15.00 13.16 9.80
N ILE A 341 13.89 12.45 10.00
CA ILE A 341 13.31 12.20 11.33
C ILE A 341 14.33 11.45 12.21
N LEU A 342 14.86 10.32 11.73
CA LEU A 342 15.82 9.52 12.49
C LEU A 342 17.07 10.32 12.89
N ARG A 343 17.63 11.14 11.99
CA ARG A 343 18.76 12.00 12.32
C ARG A 343 18.45 12.97 13.46
N ASN A 344 17.24 13.50 13.53
CA ASN A 344 16.84 14.37 14.64
C ASN A 344 16.64 13.60 15.94
N ILE A 345 16.27 12.31 15.87
CA ILE A 345 16.18 11.42 17.03
C ILE A 345 17.56 11.04 17.54
N ILE A 346 18.56 10.88 16.66
CA ILE A 346 19.86 10.28 17.03
C ILE A 346 20.91 11.34 17.40
N LYS A 347 20.65 12.62 17.07
CA LYS A 347 21.35 13.77 17.67
C LYS A 347 21.21 13.72 19.19
#